data_AF-A0A813W6V9-F1
#
_entry.id   AF-A0A813W6V9-F1
#
_cell.length_a   1.000
_cell.length_b   1.000
_cell.length_c   1.000
_cell.angle_alpha   90.00
_cell.angle_beta   90.00
_cell.angle_gamma   90.00
#
_symmetry.space_group_name_H-M   'P 1'
#
loop_
_entity.id
_entity.type
_entity.pdbx_description
1 polymer ?
#
loop_
_entity_poly.entity_id
_entity_poly.type
_entity_poly.pdbx_seq_one_letter_code
_entity_poly.pdbx_strand_id
1 'polypeptide(L)'
;MFIGLLPFILNNGFNVELSQSPLFYCKFRYYAYQVCALISMTCICLATIDQYFATCSHQRWQQWCNIKLARHLVTIFVFIWFVHNIPYLIYYDYVVSTVTGKTTCVITSKIFQQYATYGVILILGKLLPICIAFFFGFLTYRNVQEISYRTLPFVRRELDKQLTVMVLVVVVFAFFTVMPYAFVYMLLQMPSFTTDPFTAAQLQFASTLTLAILYMYFAVSVT
;
A
#
# COMPACT_ATOMS: atom_id res chain seq x y z
N MET A 1 -3.10 0.64 -10.38
CA MET A 1 -3.54 1.98 -10.83
C MET A 1 -4.93 1.93 -11.47
N PHE A 2 -5.16 1.21 -12.58
CA PHE A 2 -6.45 1.23 -13.30
C PHE A 2 -7.68 0.73 -12.52
N ILE A 3 -7.55 -0.35 -11.72
CA ILE A 3 -8.70 -0.98 -11.04
C ILE A 3 -9.26 -0.12 -9.87
N GLY A 4 -8.43 0.75 -9.26
CA GLY A 4 -8.80 1.59 -8.11
C GLY A 4 -9.01 3.07 -8.45
N LEU A 5 -8.21 3.62 -9.36
CA LEU A 5 -8.26 5.03 -9.76
C LEU A 5 -9.42 5.33 -10.71
N LEU A 6 -9.68 4.43 -11.66
CA LEU A 6 -10.73 4.63 -12.68
C LEU A 6 -12.13 4.70 -12.06
N PRO A 7 -12.51 3.83 -11.10
CA PRO A 7 -13.78 3.99 -10.40
C PRO A 7 -13.82 5.21 -9.48
N PHE A 8 -12.68 5.63 -8.91
CA PHE A 8 -12.62 6.84 -8.10
C PHE A 8 -12.90 8.08 -8.95
N ILE A 9 -12.28 8.19 -10.13
CA ILE A 9 -12.52 9.28 -11.09
C ILE A 9 -13.94 9.21 -11.66
N LEU A 10 -14.44 8.03 -12.01
CA LEU A 10 -15.80 7.89 -12.55
C LEU A 10 -16.89 8.21 -11.52
N ASN A 11 -16.72 7.80 -10.27
CA ASN A 11 -17.69 8.02 -9.21
C ASN A 11 -17.65 9.45 -8.66
N ASN A 12 -16.46 10.01 -8.42
CA ASN A 12 -16.31 11.35 -7.84
C ASN A 12 -16.23 12.47 -8.89
N GLY A 13 -15.76 12.17 -10.11
CA GLY A 13 -15.57 13.15 -11.18
C GLY A 13 -16.69 13.19 -12.21
N PHE A 14 -17.33 12.06 -12.52
CA PHE A 14 -18.32 11.97 -13.60
C PHE A 14 -19.73 11.57 -13.15
N ASN A 15 -19.96 11.29 -11.86
CA ASN A 15 -21.23 10.76 -11.35
C ASN A 15 -21.75 9.53 -12.14
N VAL A 16 -20.87 8.79 -12.80
CA VAL A 16 -21.24 7.59 -13.55
C VAL A 16 -21.40 6.47 -12.55
N GLU A 17 -22.66 6.11 -12.30
CA GLU A 17 -22.99 5.00 -11.42
C GLU A 17 -22.49 3.69 -12.04
N LEU A 18 -21.45 3.11 -11.45
CA LEU A 18 -21.04 1.73 -11.70
C LEU A 18 -22.12 0.70 -11.28
N SER A 19 -23.37 1.13 -11.08
CA SER A 19 -24.51 0.32 -10.59
C SER A 19 -24.93 -0.78 -11.57
N GLN A 20 -24.52 -0.70 -12.84
CA GLN A 20 -24.73 -1.74 -13.84
C GLN A 20 -23.59 -2.76 -13.94
N SER A 21 -22.55 -2.66 -13.09
CA SER A 21 -21.47 -3.64 -13.11
C SER A 21 -22.00 -5.00 -12.64
N PRO A 22 -21.61 -6.14 -13.26
CA PRO A 22 -21.99 -7.45 -12.75
C PRO A 22 -21.44 -7.66 -11.34
N LEU A 23 -22.15 -8.39 -10.48
CA LEU A 23 -21.74 -8.68 -9.09
C LEU A 23 -20.30 -9.23 -9.01
N PHE A 24 -19.94 -10.03 -10.00
CA PHE A 24 -18.59 -10.54 -10.18
C PHE A 24 -17.54 -9.41 -10.26
N TYR A 25 -17.80 -8.36 -11.05
CA TYR A 25 -16.87 -7.23 -11.19
C TYR A 25 -16.71 -6.47 -9.89
N CYS A 26 -17.79 -6.29 -9.10
CA CYS A 26 -17.61 -5.68 -7.78
C CYS A 26 -16.64 -6.49 -6.91
N LYS A 27 -16.95 -7.77 -6.70
CA LYS A 27 -16.15 -8.66 -5.83
C LYS A 27 -14.70 -8.70 -6.28
N PHE A 28 -14.50 -8.92 -7.58
CA PHE A 28 -13.17 -9.01 -8.18
C PHE A 28 -12.39 -7.71 -8.08
N ARG A 29 -13.03 -6.55 -8.23
CA ARG A 29 -12.37 -5.24 -8.11
C ARG A 29 -11.75 -5.05 -6.73
N TYR A 30 -12.50 -5.29 -5.66
CA TYR A 30 -11.98 -5.12 -4.29
C TYR A 30 -10.91 -6.16 -3.97
N TYR A 31 -11.12 -7.41 -4.38
CA TYR A 31 -10.12 -8.47 -4.27
C TYR A 31 -8.80 -8.09 -4.98
N ALA A 32 -8.86 -7.75 -6.27
CA ALA A 32 -7.68 -7.42 -7.06
C ALA A 32 -6.98 -6.16 -6.54
N TYR A 33 -7.73 -5.14 -6.13
CA TYR A 33 -7.16 -3.95 -5.50
C TYR A 33 -6.36 -4.31 -4.24
N GLN A 34 -6.95 -5.10 -3.34
CA GLN A 34 -6.33 -5.45 -2.07
C GLN A 34 -5.10 -6.33 -2.24
N VAL A 35 -5.17 -7.34 -3.13
CA VAL A 35 -4.03 -8.21 -3.47
C VAL A 35 -2.87 -7.39 -4.03
N CYS A 36 -3.13 -6.54 -5.03
CA CYS A 36 -2.09 -5.71 -5.64
C CYS A 36 -1.46 -4.74 -4.62
N ALA A 37 -2.27 -4.11 -3.76
CA ALA A 37 -1.78 -3.20 -2.74
C ALA A 37 -0.83 -3.90 -1.75
N LEU A 38 -1.24 -5.06 -1.23
CA LEU A 38 -0.43 -5.83 -0.28
C LEU A 38 0.85 -6.39 -0.90
N ILE A 39 0.80 -6.84 -2.16
CA ILE A 39 1.99 -7.26 -2.91
C ILE A 39 2.96 -6.10 -3.05
N SER A 40 2.51 -4.92 -3.51
CA SER A 40 3.36 -3.74 -3.64
C SER A 40 4.03 -3.35 -2.31
N MET A 41 3.27 -3.31 -1.22
CA MET A 41 3.80 -2.99 0.11
C MET A 41 4.82 -4.03 0.60
N THR A 42 4.57 -5.30 0.35
CA THR A 42 5.51 -6.38 0.69
C THR A 42 6.79 -6.27 -0.13
N CYS A 43 6.69 -5.98 -1.42
CA CYS A 43 7.85 -5.78 -2.29
C CYS A 43 8.70 -4.59 -1.83
N ILE A 44 8.09 -3.49 -1.38
CA ILE A 44 8.82 -2.35 -0.81
C ILE A 44 9.59 -2.79 0.45
N CYS A 45 8.94 -3.52 1.35
CA CYS A 45 9.60 -4.04 2.55
C CYS A 45 10.79 -4.94 2.19
N LEU A 46 10.58 -5.91 1.31
CA LEU A 46 11.63 -6.82 0.84
C LEU A 46 12.77 -6.07 0.16
N ALA A 47 12.47 -5.05 -0.65
CA ALA A 47 13.50 -4.22 -1.29
C ALA A 47 14.32 -3.43 -0.26
N THR A 48 13.68 -2.88 0.78
CA THR A 48 14.43 -2.17 1.86
C THR A 48 15.29 -3.11 2.69
N ILE A 49 14.83 -4.34 2.93
CA ILE A 49 15.58 -5.37 3.64
C ILE A 49 16.76 -5.87 2.79
N ASP A 50 16.53 -6.12 1.51
CA ASP A 50 17.57 -6.52 0.56
C ASP A 50 18.65 -5.44 0.47
N GLN A 51 18.26 -4.16 0.42
CA GLN A 51 19.20 -3.04 0.42
C GLN A 51 19.99 -2.93 1.72
N TYR A 52 19.37 -3.22 2.86
CA TYR A 52 20.08 -3.30 4.14
C TYR A 52 21.15 -4.40 4.09
N PHE A 53 20.81 -5.61 3.64
CA PHE A 53 21.79 -6.70 3.54
C PHE A 53 22.89 -6.43 2.53
N ALA A 54 22.58 -5.80 1.39
CA ALA A 54 23.56 -5.40 0.39
C ALA A 54 24.58 -4.38 0.95
N THR A 55 24.10 -3.47 1.80
CA THR A 55 24.92 -2.40 2.41
C THR A 55 25.56 -2.82 3.74
N CYS A 56 25.29 -4.02 4.27
CA CYS A 56 25.96 -4.49 5.48
C CYS A 56 27.46 -4.69 5.25
N SER A 57 28.30 -4.34 6.24
CA SER A 57 29.75 -4.54 6.21
C SER A 57 30.20 -6.01 6.30
N HIS A 58 29.31 -6.88 6.78
CA HIS A 58 29.57 -8.28 7.05
C HIS A 58 29.20 -9.16 5.85
N GLN A 59 30.20 -9.85 5.29
CA GLN A 59 30.04 -10.69 4.09
C GLN A 59 28.96 -11.78 4.22
N ARG A 60 28.76 -12.32 5.44
CA ARG A 60 27.73 -13.33 5.70
C ARG A 60 26.31 -12.81 5.47
N TRP A 61 26.05 -11.54 5.77
CA TRP A 61 24.75 -10.90 5.55
C TRP A 61 24.55 -10.50 4.09
N GLN A 62 25.61 -10.06 3.40
CA GLN A 62 25.56 -9.79 1.97
C GLN A 62 25.20 -11.01 1.12
N GLN A 63 25.54 -12.23 1.56
CA GLN A 63 25.16 -13.47 0.87
C GLN A 63 23.63 -13.69 0.79
N TRP A 64 22.87 -13.05 1.68
CA TRP A 64 21.40 -13.12 1.65
C TRP A 64 20.79 -12.21 0.58
N CYS A 65 21.54 -11.21 0.10
CA CYS A 65 21.18 -10.40 -1.06
C CYS A 65 21.39 -11.22 -2.35
N ASN A 66 20.48 -12.15 -2.60
CA ASN A 66 20.54 -13.07 -3.75
C ASN A 66 19.23 -13.02 -4.54
N ILE A 67 19.34 -12.76 -5.84
CA ILE A 67 18.20 -12.67 -6.75
C ILE A 67 17.33 -13.94 -6.78
N LYS A 68 17.93 -15.12 -6.56
CA LYS A 68 17.18 -16.39 -6.49
C LYS A 68 16.32 -16.45 -5.23
N LEU A 69 16.86 -16.01 -4.10
CA LEU A 69 16.14 -15.94 -2.82
C LEU A 69 15.03 -14.89 -2.90
N ALA A 70 15.35 -13.69 -3.41
CA ALA A 70 14.37 -12.63 -3.59
C ALA A 70 13.18 -13.10 -4.45
N ARG A 71 13.45 -13.77 -5.57
CA ARG A 71 12.39 -14.35 -6.43
C ARG A 71 11.53 -15.36 -5.67
N HIS A 72 12.16 -16.27 -4.92
CA HIS A 72 11.43 -17.29 -4.17
C HIS A 72 10.55 -16.67 -3.08
N LEU A 73 11.07 -15.70 -2.32
CA LEU A 73 10.32 -14.98 -1.30
C LEU A 73 9.14 -14.22 -1.90
N VAL A 74 9.35 -13.46 -2.97
CA VAL A 74 8.27 -12.72 -3.65
C VAL A 74 7.19 -13.68 -4.15
N THR A 75 7.55 -14.80 -4.78
CA THR A 75 6.57 -15.79 -5.23
C THR A 75 5.74 -16.38 -4.08
N ILE A 76 6.38 -16.70 -2.95
CA ILE A 76 5.69 -17.20 -1.75
C ILE A 76 4.71 -16.15 -1.22
N PHE A 77 5.15 -14.90 -1.04
CA PHE A 77 4.27 -13.83 -0.54
C PHE A 77 3.11 -13.55 -1.48
N VAL A 78 3.34 -13.54 -2.79
CA VAL A 78 2.28 -13.38 -3.79
C VAL A 78 1.20 -14.46 -3.63
N PHE A 79 1.59 -15.73 -3.48
CA PHE A 79 0.65 -16.82 -3.26
C PHE A 79 -0.12 -16.65 -1.94
N ILE A 80 0.57 -16.30 -0.85
CA ILE A 80 -0.05 -16.01 0.45
C ILE A 80 -1.10 -14.90 0.31
N TRP A 81 -0.79 -13.82 -0.40
CA TRP A 81 -1.73 -12.70 -0.58
C TRP A 81 -2.94 -13.07 -1.44
N PHE A 82 -2.78 -13.89 -2.47
CA PHE A 82 -3.93 -14.40 -3.22
C PHE A 82 -4.88 -15.21 -2.32
N VAL A 83 -4.35 -16.15 -1.54
CA VAL A 83 -5.16 -16.98 -0.64
C VAL A 83 -5.80 -16.16 0.48
N HIS A 84 -5.03 -15.25 1.09
CA HIS A 84 -5.49 -14.39 2.19
C HIS A 84 -6.68 -13.51 1.81
N ASN A 85 -6.75 -13.04 0.57
CA ASN A 85 -7.78 -12.12 0.12
C ASN A 85 -9.05 -12.81 -0.41
N ILE A 86 -9.09 -14.15 -0.50
CA ILE A 86 -10.30 -14.89 -0.91
C ILE A 86 -11.58 -14.45 -0.18
N PRO A 87 -11.57 -14.15 1.14
CA PRO A 87 -12.75 -13.66 1.84
C PRO A 87 -13.41 -12.41 1.23
N TYR A 88 -12.66 -11.55 0.53
CA TYR A 88 -13.21 -10.41 -0.20
C TYR A 88 -14.17 -10.84 -1.32
N LEU A 89 -13.96 -11.99 -1.94
CA LEU A 89 -14.87 -12.54 -2.96
C LEU A 89 -16.16 -13.12 -2.36
N ILE A 90 -16.12 -13.51 -1.08
CA ILE A 90 -17.25 -14.15 -0.38
C ILE A 90 -18.15 -13.09 0.25
N TYR A 91 -17.57 -12.16 1.01
CA TYR A 91 -18.33 -11.25 1.89
C TYR A 91 -18.74 -9.92 1.27
N TYR A 92 -18.25 -9.56 0.09
CA TYR A 92 -18.74 -8.38 -0.64
C TYR A 92 -20.05 -8.71 -1.33
N ASP A 93 -21.06 -7.86 -1.19
CA ASP A 93 -22.32 -8.01 -1.90
C ASP A 93 -22.97 -6.66 -2.22
N TYR A 94 -24.01 -6.69 -3.05
CA TYR A 94 -24.82 -5.52 -3.35
C TYR A 94 -25.81 -5.22 -2.24
N VAL A 95 -25.78 -3.98 -1.77
CA VAL A 95 -26.77 -3.43 -0.86
C VAL A 95 -27.37 -2.20 -1.51
N VAL A 96 -28.69 -2.21 -1.68
CA VAL A 96 -29.46 -1.06 -2.14
C VAL A 96 -29.69 -0.15 -0.95
N SER A 97 -29.19 1.09 -1.04
CA SER A 97 -29.45 2.11 -0.03
C SER A 97 -30.94 2.46 -0.03
N THR A 98 -31.62 2.24 1.09
CA THR A 98 -33.04 2.56 1.25
C THR A 98 -33.35 4.06 1.18
N VAL A 99 -32.34 4.91 1.38
CA VAL A 99 -32.47 6.37 1.40
C VAL A 99 -32.26 7.00 0.02
N THR A 100 -31.36 6.42 -0.80
CA THR A 100 -30.95 7.01 -2.08
C THR A 100 -31.31 6.15 -3.29
N GLY A 101 -31.81 4.94 -3.09
CA GLY A 101 -32.09 3.96 -4.15
C GLY A 101 -30.84 3.44 -4.86
N LYS A 102 -29.64 3.86 -4.42
CA LYS A 102 -28.37 3.51 -5.07
C LYS A 102 -27.87 2.14 -4.64
N THR A 103 -27.49 1.31 -5.60
CA THR A 103 -26.79 0.04 -5.34
C THR A 103 -25.32 0.31 -5.06
N THR A 104 -24.91 0.04 -3.83
CA THR A 104 -23.50 0.12 -3.43
C THR A 104 -22.99 -1.28 -3.10
N CYS A 105 -21.70 -1.49 -3.31
CA CYS A 105 -21.10 -2.78 -3.02
C CYS A 105 -20.30 -2.69 -1.73
N VAL A 106 -20.75 -3.43 -0.73
CA VAL A 106 -20.30 -3.30 0.66
C VAL A 106 -20.03 -4.66 1.26
N ILE A 107 -19.28 -4.66 2.35
CA ILE A 107 -19.05 -5.86 3.15
C ILE A 107 -20.33 -6.16 3.94
N THR A 108 -20.87 -7.37 3.79
CA THR A 108 -22.09 -7.79 4.48
C THR A 108 -21.86 -8.21 5.93
N SER A 109 -20.70 -8.81 6.21
CA SER A 109 -20.34 -9.27 7.56
C SER A 109 -19.64 -8.18 8.36
N LYS A 110 -20.25 -7.74 9.47
CA LYS A 110 -19.66 -6.73 10.37
C LYS A 110 -18.29 -7.14 10.93
N ILE A 111 -18.13 -8.43 11.25
CA ILE A 111 -16.86 -8.97 11.76
C ILE A 111 -15.77 -8.87 10.71
N PHE A 112 -16.09 -9.29 9.47
CA PHE A 112 -15.14 -9.18 8.37
C PHE A 112 -14.84 -7.73 8.01
N GLN A 113 -15.82 -6.84 8.11
CA GLN A 113 -15.62 -5.40 7.89
C GLN A 113 -14.61 -4.82 8.89
N GLN A 114 -14.72 -5.14 10.18
CA GLN A 114 -13.74 -4.70 11.17
C GLN A 114 -12.35 -5.27 10.91
N TYR A 115 -12.27 -6.56 10.57
CA TYR A 115 -11.01 -7.21 10.21
C TYR A 115 -10.35 -6.57 8.98
N ALA A 116 -11.13 -6.32 7.93
CA ALA A 116 -10.66 -5.69 6.71
C ALA A 116 -10.17 -4.26 6.97
N THR A 117 -10.93 -3.46 7.72
CA THR A 117 -10.58 -2.06 8.01
C THR A 117 -9.34 -1.94 8.91
N TYR A 118 -9.33 -2.62 10.06
CA TYR A 118 -8.27 -2.44 11.05
C TYR A 118 -7.09 -3.40 10.82
N GLY A 119 -7.37 -4.68 10.60
CA GLY A 119 -6.33 -5.68 10.37
C GLY A 119 -5.66 -5.48 9.02
N VAL A 120 -6.43 -5.57 7.94
CA VAL A 120 -5.87 -5.64 6.59
C VAL A 120 -5.44 -4.26 6.08
N ILE A 121 -6.32 -3.25 6.10
CA ILE A 121 -6.05 -1.95 5.49
C ILE A 121 -5.10 -1.11 6.36
N LEU A 122 -5.33 -1.02 7.67
CA LEU A 122 -4.52 -0.16 8.54
C LEU A 122 -3.21 -0.82 8.95
N ILE A 123 -3.27 -2.03 9.55
CA ILE A 123 -2.07 -2.68 10.07
C ILE A 123 -1.23 -3.25 8.94
N LEU A 124 -1.76 -4.22 8.18
CA LEU A 124 -1.00 -4.95 7.15
C LEU A 124 -0.70 -4.09 5.91
N GLY A 125 -1.62 -3.21 5.52
CA GLY A 125 -1.49 -2.41 4.31
C GLY A 125 -0.73 -1.10 4.45
N LYS A 126 -0.58 -0.57 5.67
CA LYS A 126 0.01 0.77 5.90
C LYS A 126 1.03 0.77 7.03
N LEU A 127 0.60 0.58 8.28
CA LEU A 127 1.46 0.78 9.46
C LEU A 127 2.65 -0.18 9.46
N LEU A 128 2.40 -1.49 9.31
CA LEU A 128 3.46 -2.49 9.37
C LEU A 128 4.48 -2.31 8.23
N PRO A 129 4.08 -2.16 6.95
CA PRO A 129 5.04 -1.92 5.87
C PRO A 129 5.87 -0.66 6.06
N ILE A 130 5.26 0.44 6.51
CA ILE A 130 5.97 1.71 6.73
C ILE A 130 6.97 1.58 7.87
N CYS A 131 6.59 0.94 8.98
CA CYS A 131 7.50 0.74 10.11
C CYS A 131 8.72 -0.09 9.70
N ILE A 132 8.50 -1.18 8.95
CA ILE A 132 9.59 -2.04 8.44
C ILE A 132 10.46 -1.24 7.47
N ALA A 133 9.86 -0.61 6.46
CA ALA A 133 10.56 0.15 5.43
C ALA A 133 11.36 1.32 6.01
N PHE A 134 10.81 2.03 7.00
CA PHE A 134 11.49 3.12 7.69
C PHE A 134 12.65 2.62 8.54
N PHE A 135 12.46 1.53 9.30
CA PHE A 135 13.50 0.95 10.13
C PHE A 135 14.69 0.45 9.29
N PHE A 136 14.43 -0.38 8.28
CA PHE A 136 15.49 -0.89 7.40
C PHE A 136 16.06 0.19 6.47
N GLY A 137 15.25 1.15 6.02
CA GLY A 137 15.71 2.30 5.26
C GLY A 137 16.67 3.18 6.06
N PHE A 138 16.39 3.42 7.35
CA PHE A 138 17.27 4.15 8.25
C PHE A 138 18.60 3.40 8.49
N LEU A 139 18.54 2.08 8.73
CA LEU A 139 19.76 1.27 8.88
C LEU A 139 20.60 1.26 7.60
N THR A 140 19.95 1.16 6.45
CA THR A 140 20.60 1.24 5.14
C THR A 140 21.29 2.59 4.96
N TYR A 141 20.62 3.70 5.31
CA TYR A 141 21.22 5.03 5.25
C TYR A 141 22.50 5.12 6.09
N ARG A 142 22.47 4.62 7.33
CA ARG A 142 23.66 4.59 8.19
C ARG A 142 24.78 3.76 7.57
N ASN A 143 24.48 2.57 7.07
CA ASN A 143 25.46 1.69 6.44
C ASN A 143 26.11 2.34 5.21
N VAL A 144 25.34 3.05 4.38
CA VAL A 144 25.86 3.74 3.18
C VAL A 144 26.81 4.87 3.53
N GLN A 145 26.50 5.64 4.57
CA GLN A 145 27.39 6.69 5.07
C GLN A 145 28.74 6.10 5.51
N GLU A 146 28.73 4.93 6.14
CA GLU A 146 29.94 4.22 6.56
C GLU A 146 30.70 3.58 5.38
N ILE A 147 30.01 2.99 4.40
CA ILE A 147 30.62 2.40 3.19
C ILE A 147 31.30 3.46 2.32
N SER A 148 30.79 4.69 2.31
CA SER A 148 31.36 5.77 1.48
C SER A 148 32.86 6.00 1.73
N TYR A 149 33.34 5.64 2.93
CA TYR A 149 34.73 5.71 3.35
C TYR A 149 35.60 4.51 2.95
N ARG A 150 35.04 3.42 2.41
CA ARG A 150 35.76 2.16 2.09
C ARG A 150 35.93 1.95 0.58
N THR A 151 37.11 1.50 0.18
CA THR A 151 37.58 1.34 -1.21
C THR A 151 36.94 0.15 -1.94
N LEU A 152 35.71 0.31 -2.44
CA LEU A 152 35.11 -0.61 -3.43
C LEU A 152 35.33 -0.10 -4.86
N PRO A 153 35.41 -1.00 -5.87
CA PRO A 153 35.59 -0.61 -7.27
C PRO A 153 34.47 0.31 -7.76
N PHE A 154 34.85 1.42 -8.39
CA PHE A 154 33.99 2.58 -8.69
C PHE A 154 32.70 2.25 -9.47
N VAL A 155 32.74 1.33 -10.44
CA VAL A 155 31.59 1.05 -11.32
C VAL A 155 30.45 0.34 -10.58
N ARG A 156 30.76 -0.65 -9.74
CA ARG A 156 29.74 -1.41 -8.98
C ARG A 156 29.14 -0.56 -7.86
N ARG A 157 29.95 0.33 -7.28
CA ARG A 157 29.53 1.29 -6.26
C ARG A 157 28.45 2.25 -6.76
N GLU A 158 28.56 2.75 -7.99
CA GLU A 158 27.59 3.75 -8.49
C GLU A 158 26.21 3.15 -8.75
N LEU A 159 26.15 1.92 -9.28
CA LEU A 159 24.89 1.20 -9.48
C LEU A 159 24.18 0.91 -8.14
N ASP A 160 24.92 0.35 -7.17
CA ASP A 160 24.38 0.03 -5.84
C ASP A 160 23.96 1.30 -5.10
N LYS A 161 24.71 2.41 -5.26
CA LYS A 161 24.37 3.72 -4.71
C LYS A 161 23.09 4.28 -5.33
N GLN A 162 22.95 4.24 -6.66
CA GLN A 162 21.73 4.68 -7.35
C GLN A 162 20.51 3.89 -6.87
N LEU A 163 20.63 2.56 -6.77
CA LEU A 163 19.56 1.70 -6.29
C LEU A 163 19.22 1.98 -4.81
N THR A 164 20.24 2.22 -3.97
CA THR A 164 20.01 2.61 -2.56
C THR A 164 19.28 3.94 -2.46
N VAL A 165 19.73 4.96 -3.21
CA VAL A 165 19.13 6.29 -3.21
C VAL A 165 17.68 6.21 -3.69
N MET A 166 17.41 5.44 -4.76
CA MET A 166 16.06 5.20 -5.24
C MET A 166 15.17 4.61 -4.14
N VAL A 167 15.61 3.54 -3.47
CA VAL A 167 14.83 2.91 -2.39
C VAL A 167 14.59 3.88 -1.24
N LEU A 168 15.60 4.65 -0.82
CA LEU A 168 15.46 5.61 0.28
C LEU A 168 14.46 6.72 -0.06
N VAL A 169 14.51 7.27 -1.28
CA VAL A 169 13.53 8.25 -1.76
C VAL A 169 12.12 7.66 -1.75
N VAL A 170 11.95 6.41 -2.20
CA VAL A 170 10.67 5.70 -2.17
C VAL A 170 10.14 5.55 -0.74
N VAL A 171 11.00 5.22 0.24
CA VAL A 171 10.59 5.10 1.66
C VAL A 171 10.15 6.45 2.23
N VAL A 172 10.93 7.51 1.99
CA VAL A 172 10.60 8.86 2.47
C VAL A 172 9.28 9.32 1.87
N PHE A 173 9.11 9.17 0.56
CA PHE A 173 7.89 9.55 -0.12
C PHE A 173 6.68 8.71 0.34
N ALA A 174 6.85 7.40 0.51
CA ALA A 174 5.80 6.52 1.04
C ALA A 174 5.39 6.92 2.46
N PHE A 175 6.34 7.31 3.32
CA PHE A 175 6.03 7.80 4.66
C PHE A 175 5.15 9.06 4.62
N PHE A 176 5.56 10.08 3.86
CA PHE A 176 4.82 11.35 3.77
C PHE A 176 3.46 11.24 3.06
N THR A 177 3.28 10.26 2.17
CA THR A 177 2.01 10.08 1.45
C THR A 177 1.05 9.14 2.16
N VAL A 178 1.54 8.04 2.74
CA VAL A 178 0.68 7.02 3.35
C VAL A 178 0.29 7.40 4.78
N MET A 179 1.17 8.04 5.56
CA MET A 179 0.89 8.38 6.96
C MET A 179 -0.30 9.36 7.12
N PRO A 180 -0.40 10.47 6.36
CA PRO A 180 -1.55 11.37 6.48
C PRO A 180 -2.86 10.68 6.11
N TYR A 181 -2.86 9.86 5.05
CA TYR A 181 -4.04 9.09 4.66
C TYR A 181 -4.44 8.06 5.71
N ALA A 182 -3.48 7.35 6.31
CA ALA A 182 -3.75 6.41 7.40
C ALA A 182 -4.39 7.11 8.61
N PHE A 183 -3.86 8.27 8.99
CA PHE A 183 -4.37 9.05 10.11
C PHE A 183 -5.79 9.56 9.88
N VAL A 184 -6.05 10.23 8.75
CA VAL A 184 -7.39 10.72 8.41
C VAL A 184 -8.39 9.56 8.27
N TYR A 185 -7.97 8.44 7.70
CA TYR A 185 -8.81 7.26 7.58
C TYR A 185 -9.18 6.67 8.95
N MET A 186 -8.27 6.66 9.93
CA MET A 186 -8.59 6.24 11.31
C MET A 186 -9.62 7.18 11.96
N LEU A 187 -9.46 8.50 11.79
CA LEU A 187 -10.42 9.47 12.33
C LEU A 187 -11.83 9.27 11.76
N LEU A 188 -11.95 8.94 10.48
CA LEU A 188 -13.24 8.64 9.84
C LEU A 188 -13.93 7.37 10.37
N GLN A 189 -13.19 6.45 10.99
CA GLN A 189 -13.77 5.26 11.62
C GLN A 189 -14.21 5.50 13.07
N MET A 190 -13.90 6.67 13.65
CA MET A 190 -14.27 7.01 15.01
C MET A 190 -15.60 7.78 15.04
N PRO A 191 -16.66 7.23 15.66
CA PRO A 191 -17.99 7.86 15.68
C PRO A 191 -17.98 9.28 16.24
N SER A 192 -17.12 9.56 17.23
CA SER A 192 -16.98 10.85 17.90
C SER A 192 -16.65 12.02 16.95
N PHE A 193 -16.01 11.74 15.82
CA PHE A 193 -15.63 12.76 14.83
C PHE A 193 -16.57 12.80 13.62
N THR A 194 -17.50 11.86 13.51
CA THR A 194 -18.44 11.74 12.38
C THR A 194 -19.88 12.07 12.75
N THR A 195 -20.18 12.33 14.03
CA THR A 195 -21.51 12.72 14.50
C THR A 195 -21.92 14.12 14.06
N ASP A 196 -20.96 15.05 13.96
CA ASP A 196 -21.22 16.38 13.42
C ASP A 196 -21.06 16.35 11.88
N PRO A 197 -22.12 16.65 11.10
CA PRO A 197 -22.06 16.66 9.65
C PRO A 197 -20.99 17.62 9.08
N PHE A 198 -20.67 18.71 9.77
CA PHE A 198 -19.65 19.66 9.31
C PHE A 198 -18.24 19.07 9.43
N THR A 199 -17.90 18.51 10.59
CA THR A 199 -16.62 17.80 10.81
C THR A 199 -16.49 16.58 9.89
N ALA A 200 -17.57 15.83 9.69
CA ALA A 200 -17.58 14.68 8.79
C ALA A 200 -17.26 15.08 7.34
N ALA A 201 -17.84 16.18 6.84
CA ALA A 201 -17.56 16.69 5.50
C ALA A 201 -16.10 17.14 5.34
N GLN A 202 -15.54 17.82 6.34
CA GLN A 202 -14.12 18.22 6.35
C GLN A 202 -13.18 17.00 6.32
N LEU A 203 -13.46 15.97 7.11
CA LEU A 203 -12.68 14.74 7.14
C LEU A 203 -12.79 13.95 5.84
N GLN A 204 -13.97 13.91 5.20
CA GLN A 204 -14.14 13.30 3.88
C GLN A 204 -13.34 14.04 2.80
N PHE A 205 -13.34 15.37 2.82
CA PHE A 205 -12.52 16.17 1.93
C PHE A 205 -11.02 15.89 2.13
N ALA A 206 -10.56 15.92 3.39
CA ALA A 206 -9.17 15.60 3.73
C ALA A 206 -8.79 14.17 3.30
N SER A 207 -9.69 13.20 3.45
CA SER A 207 -9.47 11.82 3.00
C SER A 207 -9.35 11.73 1.48
N THR A 208 -10.18 12.46 0.76
CA THR A 208 -10.16 12.51 -0.71
C THR A 208 -8.85 13.14 -1.22
N LEU A 209 -8.41 14.23 -0.59
CA LEU A 209 -7.15 14.90 -0.92
C LEU A 209 -5.93 14.00 -0.63
N THR A 210 -5.87 13.41 0.56
CA THR A 210 -4.78 12.51 0.94
C THR A 210 -4.76 11.24 0.11
N LEU A 211 -5.93 10.74 -0.31
CA LEU A 211 -6.03 9.61 -1.25
C LEU A 211 -5.53 9.99 -2.64
N ALA A 212 -5.81 11.21 -3.14
CA ALA A 212 -5.27 11.69 -4.40
C ALA A 212 -3.73 11.80 -4.36
N ILE A 213 -3.18 12.30 -3.25
CA ILE A 213 -1.73 12.34 -3.01
C ILE A 213 -1.15 10.92 -2.94
N LEU A 214 -1.83 9.97 -2.28
CA LEU A 214 -1.44 8.57 -2.28
C LEU A 214 -1.47 7.98 -3.69
N TYR A 215 -2.39 8.39 -4.56
CA TYR A 215 -2.39 7.93 -5.94
C TYR A 215 -1.26 8.50 -6.80
N MET A 216 -0.71 9.67 -6.45
CA MET A 216 0.53 10.16 -7.07
C MET A 216 1.72 9.23 -6.82
N TYR A 217 1.74 8.51 -5.68
CA TYR A 217 2.74 7.48 -5.43
C TYR A 217 2.75 6.38 -6.50
N PHE A 218 1.56 6.06 -7.04
CA PHE A 218 1.41 5.05 -8.07
C PHE A 218 1.53 5.60 -9.50
N ALA A 219 1.74 6.92 -9.66
CA ALA A 219 1.80 7.61 -10.94
C ALA A 219 3.21 7.67 -11.54
N VAL A 220 4.10 6.74 -11.19
CA VAL A 220 5.42 6.64 -11.82
C VAL A 220 5.24 6.16 -13.26
N SER A 221 5.55 7.05 -14.19
CA SER A 221 5.50 6.80 -15.63
C SER A 221 6.54 5.75 -16.03
N VAL A 222 6.08 4.72 -16.74
CA VAL A 222 6.95 3.90 -17.58
C VAL A 222 7.38 4.79 -18.74
N THR A 223 8.61 5.30 -18.69
CA THR A 223 9.31 5.85 -19.85
C THR A 223 9.87 4.72 -20.69
#